data_AF-A0A9P5YYA7-F1
#
_entry.id   AF-A0A9P5YYA7-F1
#
_cell.length_a   1.000
_cell.length_b   1.000
_cell.length_c   1.000
_cell.angle_alpha   90.00
_cell.angle_beta   90.00
_cell.angle_gamma   90.00
#
_symmetry.space_group_name_H-M   'P 1'
#
loop_
_entity.id
_entity.type
_entity.pdbx_description
1 polymer ?
#
loop_
_entity_poly.entity_id
_entity_poly.type
_entity_poly.pdbx_seq_one_letter_code
_entity_poly.pdbx_strand_id
1 'polypeptide(L)'
;MAICLVCAHPALLQCSGCHRVAYCSQEHQRAAWDKHKRLCKILQKIERGEPSPDPKSYCGLCGKTEGPLRTTDCCGKTVCDDYEKYVMFTFSYNSCSRNHDRYTRCHYHHNERSHGGGDWKTCSECRGGYEPELTTWYATNRFNFLDDIHPNPPTFTPKYCKKCGKVVKKIEDSGSSLPDGSVLCNACM
;
A
#
# COMPACT_ATOMS: atom_id res chain seq x y z
N MET A 1 -15.23 1.67 8.23
CA MET A 1 -15.20 2.08 6.80
C MET A 1 -13.92 1.52 6.20
N ALA A 2 -13.97 0.88 5.03
CA ALA A 2 -12.77 0.32 4.39
C ALA A 2 -11.91 1.42 3.77
N ILE A 3 -10.63 1.13 3.54
CA ILE A 3 -9.66 2.07 2.98
C ILE A 3 -9.19 1.57 1.61
N CYS A 4 -8.99 2.52 0.69
CA CYS A 4 -8.47 2.20 -0.62
C CYS A 4 -7.00 1.76 -0.54
N LEU A 5 -6.70 0.57 -1.05
CA LEU A 5 -5.35 -0.01 -1.08
C LEU A 5 -4.36 0.76 -1.98
N VAL A 6 -4.86 1.69 -2.82
CA VAL A 6 -4.06 2.48 -3.76
C VAL A 6 -3.75 3.87 -3.21
N CYS A 7 -4.73 4.57 -2.62
CA CYS A 7 -4.56 5.97 -2.22
C CYS A 7 -4.88 6.28 -0.75
N ALA A 8 -5.30 5.29 0.05
CA ALA A 8 -5.71 5.45 1.46
C ALA A 8 -6.99 6.25 1.74
N HIS A 9 -7.67 6.77 0.72
CA HIS A 9 -8.98 7.41 0.90
C HIS A 9 -10.08 6.37 1.23
N PRO A 10 -11.21 6.80 1.82
CA PRO A 10 -12.37 5.95 2.04
C PRO A 10 -12.77 5.14 0.79
N ALA A 11 -12.99 3.85 0.99
CA ALA A 11 -13.34 2.91 -0.06
C ALA A 11 -14.72 2.28 0.18
N LEU A 12 -15.52 2.24 -0.88
CA LEU A 12 -16.84 1.59 -0.90
C LEU A 12 -16.84 0.32 -1.74
N LEU A 13 -15.87 0.15 -2.65
CA LEU A 13 -15.81 -0.99 -3.56
C LEU A 13 -14.87 -2.03 -2.98
N GLN A 14 -15.40 -3.17 -2.52
CA GLN A 14 -14.59 -4.32 -2.17
C GLN A 14 -14.32 -5.18 -3.40
N CYS A 15 -13.18 -5.89 -3.41
CA CYS A 15 -12.95 -6.92 -4.41
C CYS A 15 -14.01 -8.00 -4.26
N SER A 16 -14.89 -8.16 -5.26
CA SER A 16 -15.95 -9.17 -5.27
C SER A 16 -15.46 -10.62 -5.33
N GLY A 17 -14.17 -10.82 -5.61
CA GLY A 17 -13.57 -12.15 -5.61
C GLY A 17 -13.24 -12.62 -4.20
N CYS A 18 -12.39 -11.87 -3.49
CA CYS A 18 -11.84 -12.29 -2.20
C CYS A 18 -12.36 -11.52 -0.99
N HIS A 19 -13.04 -10.39 -1.18
CA HIS A 19 -13.54 -9.50 -0.12
C HIS A 19 -12.49 -8.95 0.87
N ARG A 20 -11.19 -9.20 0.65
CA ARG A 20 -10.08 -8.81 1.54
C ARG A 20 -9.51 -7.41 1.30
N VAL A 21 -9.78 -6.82 0.14
CA VAL A 21 -9.23 -5.51 -0.26
C VAL A 21 -10.32 -4.60 -0.78
N ALA A 22 -10.13 -3.29 -0.63
CA ALA A 22 -11.08 -2.27 -1.05
C ALA A 22 -10.43 -1.15 -1.88
N TYR A 23 -11.27 -0.49 -2.69
CA TYR A 23 -10.90 0.56 -3.63
C TYR A 23 -11.93 1.70 -3.58
N CYS A 24 -11.50 2.94 -3.79
CA CYS A 24 -12.43 4.08 -3.89
C CYS A 24 -13.06 4.19 -5.29
N SER A 25 -12.47 3.56 -6.32
CA SER A 25 -12.97 3.58 -7.70
C SER A 25 -12.63 2.29 -8.46
N GLN A 26 -13.34 2.04 -9.56
CA GLN A 26 -13.01 0.94 -10.48
C GLN A 26 -11.64 1.12 -11.13
N GLU A 27 -11.21 2.36 -11.35
CA GLU A 27 -9.89 2.67 -11.89
C GLU A 27 -8.78 2.11 -11.00
N HIS A 28 -8.86 2.34 -9.69
CA HIS A 28 -7.90 1.80 -8.72
C HIS A 28 -7.90 0.28 -8.65
N GLN A 29 -9.09 -0.32 -8.74
CA GLN A 29 -9.23 -1.76 -8.81
C GLN A 29 -8.51 -2.31 -10.06
N ARG A 30 -8.72 -1.71 -11.23
CA ARG A 30 -8.07 -2.10 -12.49
C ARG A 30 -6.56 -1.89 -12.43
N ALA A 31 -6.10 -0.75 -11.92
CA ALA A 31 -4.68 -0.44 -11.78
C ALA A 31 -3.95 -1.41 -10.83
N ALA A 32 -4.62 -1.89 -9.78
CA ALA A 32 -4.07 -2.87 -8.86
C ALA A 32 -4.18 -4.33 -9.38
N TRP A 33 -4.99 -4.58 -10.41
CA TRP A 33 -5.39 -5.94 -10.78
C TRP A 33 -4.23 -6.83 -11.21
N ASP A 34 -3.24 -6.30 -11.95
CA ASP A 34 -2.12 -7.11 -12.43
C ASP A 34 -1.34 -7.77 -11.28
N LYS A 35 -1.15 -7.02 -10.19
CA LYS A 35 -0.51 -7.51 -8.96
C LYS A 35 -1.48 -8.28 -8.06
N HIS A 36 -2.77 -7.94 -8.05
CA HIS A 36 -3.73 -8.59 -7.16
C HIS A 36 -4.25 -9.94 -7.67
N LYS A 37 -4.41 -10.13 -8.97
CA LYS A 37 -5.19 -11.25 -9.57
C LYS A 37 -4.80 -12.65 -9.09
N ARG A 38 -3.50 -12.94 -8.90
CA ARG A 38 -3.05 -14.26 -8.44
C ARG A 38 -3.31 -14.42 -6.94
N LEU A 39 -2.97 -13.38 -6.15
CA LEU A 39 -3.25 -13.36 -4.72
C LEU A 39 -4.75 -13.46 -4.43
N CYS A 40 -5.59 -12.79 -5.23
CA CYS A 40 -7.05 -12.88 -5.15
C CYS A 40 -7.55 -14.32 -5.22
N LYS A 41 -7.00 -15.13 -6.13
CA LYS A 41 -7.36 -16.55 -6.26
C LYS A 41 -6.91 -17.37 -5.06
N ILE A 42 -5.74 -17.08 -4.49
CA ILE A 42 -5.26 -17.75 -3.27
C ILE A 42 -6.21 -17.44 -2.10
N LEU A 43 -6.57 -16.17 -1.92
CA LEU A 43 -7.48 -15.74 -0.86
C LEU A 43 -8.88 -16.35 -1.01
N GLN A 44 -9.40 -16.44 -2.25
CA GLN A 44 -10.66 -17.13 -2.53
C GLN A 44 -10.64 -18.60 -2.10
N LYS A 45 -9.54 -19.31 -2.35
CA LYS A 45 -9.39 -20.71 -1.90
C LYS A 45 -9.41 -20.81 -0.39
N ILE A 46 -8.67 -19.94 0.29
CA ILE A 46 -8.62 -19.88 1.75
C ILE A 46 -10.03 -19.62 2.32
N GLU A 47 -10.77 -18.65 1.76
CA GLU A 47 -12.13 -18.32 2.18
C GLU A 47 -13.11 -19.50 2.01
N ARG A 48 -12.90 -20.34 0.98
CA ARG A 48 -13.69 -21.56 0.75
C ARG A 48 -13.22 -22.77 1.57
N GLY A 49 -12.19 -22.63 2.38
CA GLY A 49 -11.59 -23.75 3.14
C GLY A 49 -10.84 -24.76 2.26
N GLU A 50 -10.49 -24.39 1.04
CA GLU A 50 -9.69 -25.24 0.14
C GLU A 50 -8.20 -25.20 0.55
N PRO A 51 -7.42 -26.25 0.25
CA PRO A 51 -5.98 -26.23 0.44
C PRO A 51 -5.33 -25.05 -0.31
N SER A 52 -4.68 -24.17 0.44
CA SER A 52 -3.87 -23.07 -0.09
C SER A 52 -2.40 -23.49 -0.20
N PRO A 53 -1.63 -22.90 -1.14
CA PRO A 53 -0.18 -23.09 -1.17
C PRO A 53 0.47 -22.66 0.15
N ASP A 54 1.64 -23.24 0.46
CA ASP A 54 2.47 -22.80 1.59
C ASP A 54 2.76 -21.29 1.44
N PRO A 55 2.55 -20.45 2.48
CA PRO A 55 2.91 -19.03 2.46
C PRO A 55 4.35 -18.71 2.03
N LYS A 56 5.29 -19.67 2.18
CA LYS A 56 6.68 -19.55 1.74
C LYS A 56 6.90 -19.88 0.26
N SER A 57 5.90 -20.45 -0.41
CA SER A 57 5.96 -20.88 -1.81
C SER A 57 5.47 -19.82 -2.81
N TYR A 58 4.99 -18.67 -2.33
CA TYR A 58 4.54 -17.57 -3.19
C TYR A 58 4.86 -16.20 -2.59
N CYS A 59 4.96 -15.20 -3.47
CA CYS A 59 5.09 -13.81 -3.06
C CYS A 59 3.78 -13.32 -2.41
N GLY A 60 3.83 -12.95 -1.14
CA GLY A 60 2.66 -12.48 -0.37
C GLY A 60 2.06 -11.16 -0.85
N LEU A 61 2.73 -10.42 -1.73
CA LEU A 61 2.21 -9.16 -2.30
C LEU A 61 1.51 -9.34 -3.66
N CYS A 62 1.92 -10.34 -4.46
CA CYS A 62 1.37 -10.51 -5.80
C CYS A 62 0.91 -11.93 -6.16
N GLY A 63 1.11 -12.92 -5.29
CA GLY A 63 0.71 -14.31 -5.49
C GLY A 63 1.51 -15.06 -6.57
N LYS A 64 2.67 -14.56 -7.01
CA LYS A 64 3.56 -15.30 -7.91
C LYS A 64 4.26 -16.42 -7.15
N THR A 65 4.20 -17.63 -7.69
CA THR A 65 4.95 -18.82 -7.26
C THR A 65 6.20 -19.06 -8.11
N GLU A 66 6.26 -18.42 -9.27
CA GLU A 66 7.35 -18.58 -10.25
C GLU A 66 8.42 -17.50 -10.07
N GLY A 67 9.67 -17.87 -10.35
CA GLY A 67 10.84 -16.99 -10.28
C GLY A 67 11.46 -16.94 -8.88
N PRO A 68 12.55 -16.17 -8.73
CA PRO A 68 13.25 -16.09 -7.46
C PRO A 68 12.36 -15.38 -6.43
N LEU A 69 12.27 -15.99 -5.24
CA LEU A 69 11.62 -15.45 -4.07
C LEU A 69 12.69 -15.22 -3.00
N ARG A 70 12.51 -14.19 -2.20
CA ARG A 70 13.33 -13.92 -1.01
C ARG A 70 12.46 -13.70 0.20
N THR A 71 13.08 -13.79 1.36
CA THR A 71 12.49 -13.35 2.63
C THR A 71 12.80 -11.88 2.85
N THR A 72 11.82 -11.09 3.28
CA THR A 72 12.01 -9.69 3.68
C THR A 72 12.80 -9.62 4.99
N ASP A 73 13.73 -8.68 5.08
CA ASP A 73 14.55 -8.52 6.30
C ASP A 73 13.72 -7.92 7.46
N CYS A 74 12.72 -7.09 7.15
CA CYS A 74 11.91 -6.37 8.12
C CYS A 74 10.85 -7.24 8.84
N CYS A 75 10.11 -8.08 8.12
CA CYS A 75 8.98 -8.85 8.67
C CYS A 75 9.03 -10.36 8.41
N GLY A 76 10.12 -10.85 7.82
CA GLY A 76 10.32 -12.28 7.59
C GLY A 76 9.33 -12.95 6.62
N LYS A 77 8.62 -12.19 5.77
CA LYS A 77 7.64 -12.73 4.82
C LYS A 77 8.25 -12.94 3.43
N THR A 78 7.66 -13.87 2.68
CA THR A 78 8.12 -14.20 1.33
C THR A 78 7.62 -13.20 0.30
N VAL A 79 8.56 -12.65 -0.49
CA VAL A 79 8.32 -11.66 -1.55
C VAL A 79 9.10 -12.04 -2.81
N CYS A 80 8.71 -11.50 -3.98
CA CYS A 80 9.52 -11.65 -5.18
C CYS A 80 10.91 -11.04 -4.96
N ASP A 81 11.95 -11.75 -5.40
CA ASP A 81 13.30 -11.21 -5.47
C ASP A 81 13.50 -10.51 -6.82
N ASP A 82 12.95 -9.30 -6.92
CA ASP A 82 12.86 -8.58 -8.18
C ASP A 82 13.34 -7.13 -8.06
N TYR A 83 14.26 -6.86 -7.13
CA TYR A 83 14.75 -5.51 -6.84
C TYR A 83 15.38 -4.86 -8.10
N GLU A 84 16.20 -5.63 -8.81
CA GLU A 84 16.90 -5.22 -10.05
C GLU A 84 15.98 -4.97 -11.25
N LYS A 85 14.70 -5.36 -11.17
CA LYS A 85 13.75 -5.14 -12.29
C LYS A 85 13.26 -3.69 -12.37
N TYR A 86 13.53 -2.88 -11.35
CA TYR A 86 13.17 -1.48 -11.37
C TYR A 86 14.10 -0.69 -12.27
N VAL A 87 13.54 -0.05 -13.30
CA VAL A 87 14.28 0.88 -14.16
C VAL A 87 14.15 2.28 -13.58
N MET A 88 15.28 2.94 -13.34
CA MET A 88 15.33 4.33 -12.84
C MET A 88 14.51 5.27 -13.72
N PHE A 89 13.92 6.29 -13.10
CA PHE A 89 13.03 7.29 -13.74
C PHE A 89 11.72 6.77 -14.35
N THR A 90 11.40 5.48 -14.24
CA THR A 90 10.08 4.96 -14.67
C THR A 90 8.98 5.15 -13.63
N PHE A 91 9.35 5.35 -12.36
CA PHE A 91 8.44 5.39 -11.21
C PHE A 91 7.48 4.19 -11.13
N SER A 92 7.85 3.08 -11.79
CA SER A 92 6.99 1.92 -11.94
C SER A 92 6.91 1.10 -10.65
N TYR A 93 5.74 0.50 -10.43
CA TYR A 93 5.49 -0.41 -9.30
C TYR A 93 5.68 -1.87 -9.69
N ASN A 94 6.70 -2.15 -10.51
CA ASN A 94 6.91 -3.47 -11.10
C ASN A 94 7.68 -4.44 -10.17
N SER A 95 8.47 -3.93 -9.22
CA SER A 95 9.31 -4.70 -8.28
C SER A 95 8.65 -4.84 -6.89
N CYS A 96 8.29 -6.06 -6.49
CA CYS A 96 7.60 -6.28 -5.21
C CYS A 96 8.50 -6.01 -4.01
N SER A 97 9.74 -6.51 -4.00
CA SER A 97 10.66 -6.30 -2.86
C SER A 97 10.99 -4.83 -2.70
N ARG A 98 11.41 -4.15 -3.77
CA ARG A 98 11.74 -2.73 -3.72
C ARG A 98 10.57 -1.86 -3.29
N ASN A 99 9.37 -2.14 -3.79
CA ASN A 99 8.19 -1.35 -3.41
C ASN A 99 7.79 -1.60 -1.96
N HIS A 100 7.92 -2.82 -1.46
CA HIS A 100 7.73 -3.10 -0.04
C HIS A 100 8.71 -2.27 0.80
N ASP A 101 9.98 -2.29 0.43
CA ASP A 101 11.03 -1.60 1.17
C ASP A 101 10.83 -0.07 1.17
N ARG A 102 10.45 0.49 0.03
CA ARG A 102 10.29 1.94 -0.13
C ARG A 102 8.98 2.50 0.43
N TYR A 103 7.92 1.70 0.43
CA TYR A 103 6.55 2.20 0.64
C TYR A 103 5.81 1.55 1.80
N THR A 104 6.49 0.82 2.67
CA THR A 104 5.86 0.32 3.89
C THR A 104 6.49 0.89 5.13
N ARG A 105 5.63 1.18 6.11
CA ARG A 105 6.09 1.60 7.43
C ARG A 105 6.90 0.52 8.14
N CYS A 106 6.59 -0.75 7.87
CA CYS A 106 7.34 -1.88 8.42
C CYS A 106 8.82 -1.83 8.04
N HIS A 107 9.13 -1.63 6.75
CA HIS A 107 10.51 -1.53 6.31
C HIS A 107 11.17 -0.25 6.82
N TYR A 108 10.47 0.90 6.78
CA TYR A 108 10.97 2.14 7.36
C TYR A 108 11.39 1.96 8.82
N HIS A 109 10.52 1.35 9.64
CA HIS A 109 10.81 1.03 11.04
C HIS A 109 12.05 0.14 11.21
N HIS A 110 12.20 -0.89 10.38
CA HIS A 110 13.36 -1.77 10.42
C HIS A 110 14.67 -1.04 10.07
N ASN A 111 14.63 -0.09 9.14
CA ASN A 111 15.83 0.64 8.70
C ASN A 111 16.25 1.74 9.69
N GLU A 112 15.28 2.33 10.39
CA GLU A 112 15.53 3.37 11.38
C GLU A 112 15.95 2.76 12.73
N ARG A 113 17.26 2.68 12.94
CA ARG A 113 17.85 2.13 14.17
C ARG A 113 17.45 2.87 15.44
N SER A 114 16.97 4.12 15.33
CA SER A 114 16.54 4.96 16.45
C SER A 114 15.17 4.61 17.02
N HIS A 115 14.31 3.92 16.26
CA HIS A 115 12.93 3.61 16.69
C HIS A 115 12.83 2.51 17.76
N GLY A 116 13.96 1.98 18.22
CA GLY A 116 14.06 0.95 19.26
C GLY A 116 13.63 -0.44 18.79
N GLY A 117 13.56 -1.39 19.73
CA GLY A 117 12.95 -2.70 19.50
C GLY A 117 11.42 -2.63 19.59
N GLY A 118 10.72 -3.39 18.74
CA GLY A 118 9.25 -3.49 18.81
C GLY A 118 8.56 -3.49 17.44
N ASP A 119 7.22 -3.55 17.45
CA ASP A 119 6.39 -3.56 16.24
C ASP A 119 6.10 -2.13 15.75
N TRP A 120 6.29 -1.91 14.45
CA TRP A 120 6.03 -0.66 13.75
C TRP A 120 4.59 -0.13 13.92
N LYS A 121 3.62 -1.03 14.16
CA LYS A 121 2.20 -0.67 14.39
C LYS A 121 2.04 0.12 15.69
N THR A 122 2.91 -0.14 16.67
CA THR A 122 2.90 0.49 18.00
C THR A 122 3.95 1.60 18.17
N CYS A 123 4.91 1.72 17.25
CA CYS A 123 5.95 2.75 17.30
C CYS A 123 5.35 4.17 17.13
N SER A 124 5.54 5.04 18.13
CA SER A 124 5.07 6.43 18.12
C SER A 124 5.79 7.29 17.08
N GLU A 125 7.09 7.07 16.89
CA GLU A 125 7.90 7.82 15.92
C GLU A 125 7.44 7.53 14.48
N CYS A 126 7.15 6.26 14.18
CA CYS A 126 6.59 5.87 12.88
C CYS A 126 5.17 6.41 12.62
N ARG A 127 4.44 6.86 13.65
CA ARG A 127 3.13 7.50 13.49
C ARG A 127 3.23 9.00 13.21
N GLY A 128 4.29 9.66 13.65
CA GLY A 128 4.46 11.12 13.58
C GLY A 128 5.30 11.63 12.41
N GLY A 129 6.00 10.76 11.68
CA GLY A 129 6.98 11.18 10.67
C GLY A 129 6.43 11.83 9.39
N TYR A 130 5.12 11.74 9.12
CA TYR A 130 4.51 12.29 7.91
C TYR A 130 3.13 12.91 8.17
N GLU A 131 2.69 13.73 7.20
CA GLU A 131 1.31 14.22 7.12
C GLU A 131 0.28 13.07 7.18
N PRO A 132 -0.92 13.28 7.77
CA PRO A 132 -1.86 12.20 8.08
C PRO A 132 -2.24 11.27 6.90
N GLU A 133 -2.43 11.81 5.70
CA GLU A 133 -2.74 11.03 4.49
C GLU A 133 -1.59 10.07 4.11
N LEU A 134 -0.35 10.58 4.11
CA LEU A 134 0.84 9.76 3.82
C LEU A 134 1.09 8.73 4.91
N THR A 135 0.98 9.15 6.17
CA THR A 135 1.07 8.27 7.33
C THR A 135 0.11 7.09 7.17
N THR A 136 -1.17 7.35 6.86
CA THR A 136 -2.16 6.30 6.62
C THR A 136 -1.77 5.41 5.45
N TRP A 137 -1.36 6.01 4.33
CA TRP A 137 -0.99 5.28 3.12
C TRP A 137 0.16 4.30 3.35
N TYR A 138 1.26 4.71 3.99
CA TYR A 138 2.39 3.82 4.27
C TYR A 138 2.01 2.59 5.14
N ALA A 139 0.93 2.69 5.91
CA ALA A 139 0.46 1.62 6.79
C ALA A 139 -0.60 0.70 6.14
N THR A 140 -1.20 1.10 5.02
CA THR A 140 -2.36 0.39 4.44
C THR A 140 -2.26 0.12 2.95
N ASN A 141 -1.27 0.65 2.24
CA ASN A 141 -1.20 0.50 0.78
C ASN A 141 -0.90 -0.96 0.35
N ARG A 142 -1.00 -1.19 -0.96
CA ARG A 142 -0.83 -2.50 -1.62
C ARG A 142 0.55 -3.15 -1.52
N PHE A 143 1.53 -2.44 -0.96
CA PHE A 143 2.88 -2.96 -0.74
C PHE A 143 3.03 -3.56 0.66
N ASN A 144 2.03 -3.39 1.52
CA ASN A 144 1.91 -4.13 2.77
C ASN A 144 1.35 -5.53 2.50
N PHE A 145 1.85 -6.53 3.22
CA PHE A 145 1.21 -7.83 3.26
C PHE A 145 -0.18 -7.69 3.90
N LEU A 146 -1.18 -8.40 3.38
CA LEU A 146 -2.57 -8.18 3.80
C LEU A 146 -2.79 -8.36 5.31
N ASP A 147 -2.08 -9.32 5.92
CA ASP A 147 -2.18 -9.57 7.36
C ASP A 147 -1.41 -8.53 8.21
N ASP A 148 -0.58 -7.72 7.57
CA ASP A 148 0.18 -6.65 8.22
C ASP A 148 -0.46 -5.27 8.07
N ILE A 149 -1.48 -5.14 7.21
CA ILE A 149 -2.23 -3.88 7.08
C ILE A 149 -2.73 -3.48 8.48
N HIS A 150 -2.41 -2.25 8.88
CA HIS A 150 -2.70 -1.79 10.23
C HIS A 150 -4.22 -1.87 10.49
N PRO A 151 -4.68 -2.56 11.56
CA PRO A 151 -6.11 -2.82 11.77
C PRO A 151 -6.92 -1.55 12.08
N ASN A 152 -6.29 -0.59 12.76
CA ASN A 152 -6.87 0.73 13.10
C ASN A 152 -6.02 1.85 12.51
N PRO A 153 -5.91 1.93 11.17
CA PRO A 153 -5.02 2.89 10.54
C PRO A 153 -5.48 4.32 10.88
N PRO A 154 -4.56 5.29 10.99
CA PRO A 154 -4.94 6.67 11.23
C PRO A 154 -5.97 7.14 10.20
N THR A 155 -6.92 7.96 10.63
CA THR A 155 -7.85 8.61 9.71
C THR A 155 -7.33 10.01 9.40
N PHE A 156 -7.66 10.52 8.23
CA PHE A 156 -7.32 11.88 7.83
C PHE A 156 -8.49 12.55 7.13
N THR A 157 -8.52 13.87 7.18
CA THR A 157 -9.49 14.68 6.44
C THR A 157 -8.99 14.87 5.01
N PRO A 158 -9.74 14.46 3.97
CA PRO A 158 -9.38 14.72 2.58
C PRO A 158 -9.21 16.22 2.32
N LYS A 159 -8.19 16.58 1.52
CA LYS A 159 -8.00 17.96 1.07
C LYS A 159 -8.74 18.18 -0.24
N TYR A 160 -9.26 19.39 -0.43
CA TYR A 160 -10.02 19.79 -1.60
C TYR A 160 -9.34 20.96 -2.31
N CYS A 161 -9.36 20.96 -3.63
CA CYS A 161 -8.80 22.03 -4.45
C CYS A 161 -9.53 23.35 -4.16
N LYS A 162 -8.80 24.40 -3.78
CA LYS A 162 -9.39 25.71 -3.47
C LYS A 162 -10.19 26.31 -4.63
N LYS A 163 -9.82 26.02 -5.88
CA LYS A 163 -10.44 26.59 -7.08
C LYS A 163 -11.67 25.83 -7.57
N CYS A 164 -11.61 24.50 -7.62
CA CYS A 164 -12.68 23.68 -8.22
C CYS A 164 -13.36 22.70 -7.26
N GLY A 165 -12.94 22.65 -5.99
CA GLY A 165 -13.53 21.80 -4.97
C GLY A 165 -13.28 20.30 -5.14
N LYS A 166 -12.53 19.86 -6.16
CA LYS A 166 -12.22 18.44 -6.34
C LYS A 166 -11.30 17.92 -5.23
N VAL A 167 -11.51 16.68 -4.79
CA VAL A 167 -10.59 16.02 -3.84
C VAL A 167 -9.19 15.95 -4.47
N VAL A 168 -8.17 16.30 -3.70
CA VAL A 168 -6.75 16.20 -4.08
C VAL A 168 -6.14 15.05 -3.30
N LYS A 169 -5.84 13.95 -3.99
CA LYS A 169 -5.22 12.75 -3.41
C LYS A 169 -3.71 12.86 -3.54
N LYS A 170 -2.99 13.17 -2.46
CA LYS A 170 -1.55 13.48 -2.52
C LYS A 170 -0.68 12.37 -3.11
N ILE A 171 -1.13 11.12 -3.01
CA ILE A 171 -0.41 9.96 -3.54
C ILE A 171 -0.42 9.90 -5.07
N GLU A 172 -1.48 10.42 -5.69
CA GLU A 172 -1.77 10.23 -7.11
C GLU A 172 -1.79 11.52 -7.91
N ASP A 173 -2.29 12.58 -7.28
CA ASP A 173 -2.45 13.89 -7.90
C ASP A 173 -1.18 14.71 -7.72
N SER A 174 -0.68 15.23 -8.83
CA SER A 174 0.18 16.40 -8.79
C SER A 174 -0.63 17.61 -8.32
N GLY A 175 -0.09 18.38 -7.40
CA GLY A 175 -0.73 19.57 -6.87
C GLY A 175 0.24 20.42 -6.05
N SER A 176 -0.14 21.66 -5.80
CA SER A 176 0.66 22.60 -5.01
C SER A 176 -0.04 22.90 -3.70
N SER A 177 0.73 22.89 -2.61
CA SER A 177 0.28 23.45 -1.34
C SER A 177 0.62 24.93 -1.32
N LEU A 178 -0.35 25.77 -0.94
CA LEU A 178 -0.19 27.21 -0.85
C LEU A 178 0.23 27.61 0.59
N PRO A 179 0.81 28.81 0.78
CA PRO A 179 1.24 29.28 2.11
C PRO A 179 0.10 29.36 3.14
N ASP A 180 -1.13 29.55 2.68
CA ASP A 180 -2.34 29.57 3.53
C ASP A 180 -2.84 28.17 3.92
N GLY A 181 -2.10 27.11 3.57
CA GLY A 181 -2.42 25.71 3.85
C GLY A 181 -3.43 25.08 2.88
N SER A 182 -4.00 25.86 1.96
CA SER A 182 -4.89 25.34 0.93
C SER A 182 -4.11 24.63 -0.18
N VAL A 183 -4.81 23.83 -0.99
CA VAL A 183 -4.19 23.07 -2.09
C VAL A 183 -4.83 23.40 -3.43
N LEU A 184 -4.04 23.41 -4.49
CA LEU A 184 -4.49 23.47 -5.87
C LEU A 184 -4.16 22.16 -6.57
N CYS A 185 -5.14 21.62 -7.28
CA CYS A 185 -4.89 20.46 -8.14
C CYS A 185 -4.12 20.86 -9.41
N ASN A 186 -3.47 19.91 -10.07
CA ASN A 186 -2.68 20.17 -11.29
C ASN A 186 -3.38 21.04 -12.35
N ALA A 187 -4.67 20.81 -12.61
CA ALA A 187 -5.42 21.56 -13.61
C ALA A 187 -5.81 22.99 -13.19
N CYS A 188 -5.58 23.35 -11.93
CA CYS A 188 -5.93 24.66 -11.36
C CYS A 188 -4.70 25.43 -10.85
N MET A 189 -3.51 24.82 -10.89
CA MET A 189 -2.24 25.51 -10.80
C MET A 189 -2.07 26.41 -12.03
#